data_AF-A0A383CZN2-F1
#
_entry.id   AF-A0A383CZN2-F1
#
_cell.length_a   1.000
_cell.length_b   1.000
_cell.length_c   1.000
_cell.angle_alpha   90.00
_cell.angle_beta   90.00
_cell.angle_gamma   90.00
#
_symmetry.space_group_name_H-M   'P 1'
#
loop_
_entity.id
_entity.type
_entity.pdbx_description
1 polymer ?
#
loop_
_entity_poly.entity_id
_entity_poly.type
_entity_poly.pdbx_seq_one_letter_code
_entity_poly.pdbx_strand_id
1 'polypeptide(L)' 'MKILIQLLLVIVFSIFYNFQNLIPAEKPQEWIQLFNGKNLEGWEVKINGFASGENAFNTFRVKNNSLVVSYEN' A
#
# COMPACT_ATOMS: atom_id res chain seq x y z
N MET A 1 28.82 -47.06 8.77
CA MET A 1 29.11 -45.61 8.57
C MET A 1 28.33 -44.98 7.42
N LYS A 2 28.31 -45.52 6.19
CA LYS A 2 27.62 -44.90 5.04
C LYS A 2 26.10 -44.68 5.24
N ILE A 3 25.37 -45.67 5.76
CA ILE A 3 23.92 -45.56 6.06
C ILE A 3 23.62 -44.50 7.13
N LEU A 4 24.45 -44.39 8.17
CA LEU A 4 24.28 -43.38 9.22
C LEU A 4 24.44 -41.95 8.67
N ILE A 5 25.40 -41.75 7.76
CA ILE A 5 25.60 -40.45 7.09
C ILE A 5 24.40 -40.09 6.21
N GLN A 6 23.83 -41.07 5.49
CA GLN A 6 22.63 -40.85 4.67
C GLN A 6 21.41 -40.48 5.51
N LEU A 7 21.19 -41.15 6.65
CA LEU A 7 20.10 -40.81 7.56
C LEU A 7 20.25 -39.41 8.15
N LEU A 8 21.48 -39.01 8.52
CA LEU A 8 21.76 -37.66 9.00
C LEU A 8 21.44 -36.59 7.95
N LEU A 9 21.80 -36.83 6.68
CA LEU A 9 21.52 -35.90 5.58
C LEU A 9 20.01 -35.74 5.35
N VAL A 10 19.23 -36.83 5.44
CA VAL A 10 17.76 -36.77 5.34
C VAL A 10 17.16 -35.96 6.48
N ILE A 11 17.68 -36.13 7.70
CA ILE A 11 17.20 -35.38 8.88
C ILE A 11 17.52 -33.90 8.72
N VAL A 12 18.74 -33.54 8.32
CA VAL A 12 19.12 -32.13 8.08
C VAL A 12 18.27 -31.50 6.98
N PHE A 13 18.03 -32.22 5.89
CA PHE A 13 17.18 -31.73 4.80
C PHE A 13 15.72 -31.53 5.26
N SER A 14 15.21 -32.45 6.08
CA SER A 14 13.86 -32.36 6.66
C SER A 14 13.73 -31.18 7.61
N ILE A 15 14.72 -30.95 8.48
CA ILE A 15 14.75 -29.79 9.39
C ILE A 15 14.80 -28.48 8.59
N PHE A 16 15.61 -28.43 7.53
CA PHE A 16 15.71 -27.25 6.66
C PHE A 16 14.40 -26.94 5.94
N TYR A 17 13.70 -27.97 5.43
CA TYR A 17 12.40 -27.81 4.77
C TYR A 17 11.31 -27.29 5.73
N ASN A 18 11.31 -27.77 6.97
CA ASN A 18 10.41 -27.25 7.99
C ASN A 18 10.73 -25.80 8.38
N PHE A 19 12.00 -25.40 8.38
CA PHE A 19 12.42 -24.05 8.74
C PHE A 19 11.95 -22.99 7.73
N GLN A 20 11.88 -23.32 6.44
CA GLN A 20 11.37 -22.40 5.42
C GLN A 20 9.88 -22.04 5.61
N ASN A 21 9.07 -22.96 6.13
CA ASN A 21 7.65 -22.74 6.37
C ASN A 21 7.35 -21.87 7.61
N LEU A 22 8.36 -21.56 8.43
CA LEU A 22 8.22 -20.74 9.65
C LEU A 22 8.41 -19.24 9.40
N ILE A 23 8.91 -18.85 8.23
CA ILE A 23 9.07 -17.44 7.86
C ILE A 23 7.75 -17.01 7.21
N PRO A 24 6.95 -16.13 7.86
CA PRO A 24 5.76 -15.59 7.21
C PRO A 24 6.20 -14.87 5.95
N ALA A 25 5.59 -15.20 4.81
CA ALA A 25 5.77 -14.42 3.61
C ALA A 25 5.36 -12.97 3.94
N GLU A 26 6.28 -12.02 3.76
CA GLU A 26 5.96 -10.61 3.87
C GLU A 26 4.82 -10.34 2.89
N LYS A 27 3.64 -9.97 3.41
CA LYS A 27 2.53 -9.63 2.52
C LYS A 27 3.01 -8.48 1.65
N PRO A 28 2.99 -8.59 0.31
CA PRO A 28 3.35 -7.48 -0.53
C PRO A 28 2.48 -6.29 -0.10
N GLN A 29 3.11 -5.15 0.17
CA GLN A 29 2.37 -3.92 0.41
C GLN A 29 1.64 -3.57 -0.89
N GLU A 30 0.36 -3.90 -0.95
CA GLU A 30 -0.47 -3.60 -2.10
C GLU A 30 -0.70 -2.09 -2.17
N TRP A 31 -0.43 -1.52 -3.35
CA TRP A 31 -0.76 -0.14 -3.63
C TRP A 31 -2.28 0.04 -3.54
N ILE A 32 -2.73 1.01 -2.77
CA ILE A 32 -4.14 1.39 -2.69
C ILE A 32 -4.40 2.68 -3.45
N GLN A 33 -5.51 2.72 -4.17
CA GLN A 33 -5.95 3.93 -4.86
C GLN A 33 -6.68 4.86 -3.88
N LEU A 34 -6.06 5.99 -3.55
CA LEU A 34 -6.64 6.98 -2.62
C LEU A 34 -7.62 7.95 -3.30
N PHE A 35 -7.42 8.26 -4.57
CA PHE A 35 -8.28 9.17 -5.34
C PHE A 35 -9.08 8.39 -6.38
N ASN A 36 -10.39 8.61 -6.42
CA ASN A 36 -11.29 7.84 -7.28
C ASN A 36 -11.33 8.32 -8.75
N GLY A 37 -10.63 9.41 -9.10
CA GLY A 37 -10.57 9.94 -10.47
C GLY A 37 -11.84 10.65 -10.92
N LYS A 38 -12.81 10.89 -10.04
CA LYS A 38 -14.15 11.41 -10.40
C LYS A 38 -14.54 12.64 -9.59
N ASN A 39 -14.30 12.62 -8.29
CA ASN A 39 -14.73 13.67 -7.36
C ASN A 39 -13.88 13.67 -6.09
N LEU A 40 -14.15 14.59 -5.17
CA LEU A 40 -13.47 14.70 -3.88
C LEU A 40 -14.14 13.85 -2.77
N GLU A 41 -14.83 12.76 -3.11
CA GLU A 41 -15.43 11.87 -2.11
C GLU A 41 -14.34 11.27 -1.22
N GLY A 42 -14.53 11.37 0.10
CA GLY A 42 -13.51 10.98 1.09
C GLY A 42 -12.41 12.03 1.30
N TRP A 43 -12.50 13.19 0.64
CA TRP A 43 -11.56 14.31 0.78
C TRP A 43 -12.27 15.55 1.32
N GLU A 44 -11.66 16.20 2.31
CA GLU A 44 -12.17 17.46 2.87
C GLU A 44 -11.18 18.59 2.57
N VAL A 45 -11.66 19.66 1.95
CA VAL A 45 -10.83 20.81 1.59
C VAL A 45 -10.53 21.65 2.83
N LYS A 46 -9.27 22.05 2.99
CA LYS A 46 -8.89 23.06 3.97
C LYS A 46 -8.04 24.15 3.33
N ILE A 47 -8.59 25.36 3.29
CA ILE A 47 -7.86 26.58 2.91
C ILE A 47 -7.60 27.40 4.17
N ASN A 48 -6.40 27.96 4.33
CA ASN A 48 -6.09 28.81 5.47
C ASN A 48 -7.00 30.06 5.47
N GLY A 49 -7.53 30.42 6.63
CA GLY A 49 -8.49 31.53 6.77
C GLY A 49 -9.97 31.19 6.45
N PHE A 50 -10.27 29.98 5.97
CA PHE A 50 -11.64 29.52 5.67
C PHE A 50 -12.07 28.35 6.57
N ALA A 51 -13.36 28.06 6.62
CA ALA A 51 -13.86 26.90 7.35
C ALA A 51 -13.35 25.58 6.74
N SER A 52 -13.37 24.50 7.51
CA SER A 52 -13.11 23.16 6.98
C SER A 52 -14.24 22.76 6.02
N GLY A 53 -13.89 22.15 4.89
CA GLY A 53 -14.80 21.84 3.79
C GLY A 53 -15.08 23.01 2.84
N GLU A 54 -14.62 24.23 3.16
CA GLU A 54 -14.88 25.41 2.34
C GLU A 54 -13.82 25.60 1.25
N ASN A 55 -14.26 25.45 -0.02
CA ASN A 55 -13.43 25.66 -1.20
C ASN A 55 -13.69 27.05 -1.81
N ALA A 56 -13.44 28.10 -1.03
CA ALA A 56 -13.87 29.48 -1.30
C ALA A 56 -13.49 30.04 -2.68
N PHE A 57 -12.38 29.57 -3.26
CA PHE A 57 -11.89 30.04 -4.58
C PHE A 57 -11.98 28.99 -5.68
N ASN A 58 -12.72 27.90 -5.45
CA ASN A 58 -12.75 26.75 -6.36
C ASN A 58 -11.34 26.24 -6.72
N THR A 59 -10.44 26.29 -5.72
CA THR A 59 -9.01 25.96 -5.85
C THR A 59 -8.81 24.49 -6.13
N PHE A 60 -9.53 23.64 -5.40
CA PHE A 60 -9.50 22.18 -5.55
C PHE A 60 -10.66 21.73 -6.43
N ARG A 61 -10.37 21.07 -7.54
CA ARG A 61 -11.40 20.60 -8.49
C ARG A 61 -10.93 19.35 -9.22
N VAL A 62 -11.86 18.61 -9.79
CA VAL A 62 -11.53 17.47 -10.66
C VAL A 62 -11.63 17.90 -12.12
N LYS A 63 -10.56 17.70 -12.88
CA LYS A 63 -10.52 17.95 -14.33
C LYS A 63 -9.76 16.82 -15.01
N ASN A 64 -10.34 16.26 -16.06
CA ASN A 64 -9.75 15.15 -16.83
C ASN A 64 -9.25 14.01 -15.93
N ASN A 65 -10.12 13.57 -14.99
CA ASN A 65 -9.83 12.52 -14.03
C ASN A 65 -8.70 12.79 -13.02
N SER A 66 -8.22 14.04 -12.93
CA SER A 66 -7.18 14.45 -12.01
C SER A 66 -7.70 15.43 -10.97
N LEU A 67 -7.25 15.30 -9.73
CA LEU A 67 -7.36 16.34 -8.72
C LEU A 67 -6.42 17.48 -9.14
N VAL A 68 -7.00 18.66 -9.37
CA VAL A 68 -6.30 19.86 -9.82
C VAL A 68 -6.38 20.91 -8.73
N VAL A 69 -5.23 21.52 -8.45
CA VAL A 69 -5.08 22.73 -7.64
C VAL A 69 -4.78 23.87 -8.59
N SER A 70 -5.62 24.89 -8.63
CA SER A 70 -5.41 26.04 -9.51
C SER A 70 -5.86 27.33 -8.83
N TYR A 71 -5.05 28.37 -9.03
CA TYR A 71 -5.25 29.74 -8.56
C TYR A 71 -5.57 30.70 -9.71
N GLU A 72 -5.86 30.16 -10.90
CA GLU A 72 -6.33 30.94 -12.04
C GLU A 72 -7.80 31.33 -11.81
N ASN A 73 -8.08 32.64 -11.91
CA ASN A 73 -9.42 33.22 -11.88
C ASN A 73 -9.99 33.32 -13.29
#